data_AF-A0A1M6NZ35-F1
#
_entry.id   AF-A0A1M6NZ35-F1
#
_cell.length_a   1.000
_cell.length_b   1.000
_cell.length_c   1.000
_cell.angle_alpha   90.00
_cell.angle_beta   90.00
_cell.angle_gamma   90.00
#
_symmetry.space_group_name_H-M   'P 1'
#
loop_
_entity.id
_entity.type
_entity.pdbx_description
1 polymer ?
#
loop_
_entity_poly.entity_id
_entity_poly.type
_entity_poly.pdbx_seq_one_letter_code
_entity_poly.pdbx_strand_id
1 'polypeptide(L)'
;MKTQKEHWLKKSYQKATLETKLLVVDQILNGQISTNAASKKYDVPRTTITYWLKKYSTLVQQNTGMSKQDEIKKLKERIEELEFVKVYFPEIG
;
A
#
# COMPACT_ATOMS: atom_id res chain seq x y z
N MET A 1 13.07 46.34 -19.23
CA MET A 1 12.54 45.05 -19.75
C MET A 1 11.48 44.55 -18.80
N LYS A 2 10.23 44.39 -19.26
CA LYS A 2 9.14 43.89 -18.42
C LYS A 2 9.21 42.36 -18.39
N THR A 3 9.59 41.78 -17.27
CA THR A 3 9.52 40.33 -17.03
C THR A 3 8.04 39.93 -16.98
N GLN A 4 7.59 39.20 -18.01
CA GLN A 4 6.26 38.64 -18.06
C GLN A 4 6.17 37.57 -16.96
N LYS A 5 5.34 37.83 -15.94
CA LYS A 5 5.00 36.84 -14.91
C LYS A 5 4.25 35.71 -15.62
N GLU A 6 4.87 34.55 -15.75
CA GLU A 6 4.18 33.34 -16.18
C GLU A 6 2.93 33.17 -15.33
N HIS A 7 1.78 33.38 -15.95
CA HIS A 7 0.48 33.10 -15.38
C HIS A 7 0.51 31.63 -14.95
N TRP A 8 0.38 31.36 -13.65
CA TRP A 8 0.26 30.01 -13.08
C TRP A 8 -0.57 29.13 -14.02
N LEU A 9 0.03 28.22 -14.77
CA LEU A 9 -0.79 27.28 -15.54
C LEU A 9 -1.42 26.37 -14.49
N LYS A 10 -2.70 26.60 -14.18
CA LYS A 10 -3.47 25.67 -13.34
C LYS A 10 -3.32 24.31 -14.01
N LYS A 11 -2.64 23.38 -13.33
CA LYS A 11 -2.59 21.98 -13.76
C LYS A 11 -4.03 21.58 -14.09
N SER A 12 -4.27 21.18 -15.34
CA SER A 12 -5.60 20.74 -15.74
C SER A 12 -5.95 19.53 -14.90
N TYR A 13 -7.16 19.51 -14.35
CA TYR A 13 -7.61 18.41 -13.51
C TYR A 13 -7.69 17.15 -14.36
N GLN A 14 -6.72 16.24 -14.19
CA GLN A 14 -6.79 14.91 -14.78
C GLN A 14 -7.48 13.97 -13.80
N LYS A 15 -8.69 13.53 -14.19
CA LYS A 15 -9.47 12.63 -13.37
C LYS A 15 -8.83 11.25 -13.39
N ALA A 16 -8.37 10.77 -12.23
CA ALA A 16 -7.92 9.39 -12.09
C ALA A 16 -9.06 8.42 -12.44
N THR A 17 -8.76 7.43 -13.29
CA THR A 17 -9.66 6.33 -13.63
C THR A 17 -9.89 5.42 -12.42
N LEU A 18 -10.96 4.61 -12.44
CA LEU A 18 -11.26 3.69 -11.35
C LEU A 18 -10.12 2.67 -11.15
N GLU A 19 -9.58 2.14 -12.25
CA GLU A 19 -8.47 1.18 -12.24
C GLU A 19 -7.24 1.72 -11.51
N THR A 20 -6.82 2.95 -11.82
CA THR A 20 -5.69 3.59 -11.13
C THR A 20 -5.95 3.74 -9.63
N LYS A 21 -7.18 4.04 -9.22
CA LYS A 21 -7.52 4.16 -7.79
C LYS A 21 -7.38 2.81 -7.08
N LEU A 22 -7.88 1.73 -7.70
CA LEU A 22 -7.79 0.39 -7.14
C LEU A 22 -6.34 -0.08 -7.07
N LEU A 23 -5.56 0.13 -8.13
CA LEU A 23 -4.13 -0.18 -8.16
C LEU A 23 -3.37 0.52 -7.03
N VAL A 24 -3.59 1.84 -6.85
CA VAL A 24 -2.92 2.62 -5.80
C VAL A 24 -3.30 2.10 -4.41
N VAL A 25 -4.57 1.77 -4.20
CA VAL A 25 -5.07 1.23 -2.92
C VAL A 25 -4.44 -0.14 -2.63
N ASP A 26 -4.39 -1.03 -3.62
CA ASP A 26 -3.80 -2.36 -3.49
C ASP A 26 -2.29 -2.30 -3.17
N GLN A 27 -1.53 -1.49 -3.91
CA GLN A 27 -0.09 -1.32 -3.66
C GLN A 27 0.22 -0.78 -2.25
N ILE A 28 -0.66 0.06 -1.70
CA ILE A 28 -0.51 0.61 -0.35
C ILE A 28 -0.86 -0.46 0.70
N LEU A 29 -1.95 -1.19 0.51
CA LEU A 29 -2.43 -2.21 1.45
C LEU A 29 -1.51 -3.43 1.50
N ASN A 30 -0.93 -3.82 0.37
CA ASN A 30 0.07 -4.89 0.28
C ASN A 30 1.46 -4.44 0.75
N GLY A 31 1.60 -3.22 1.29
CA GLY A 31 2.86 -2.71 1.84
C GLY A 31 3.96 -2.42 0.81
N GLN A 32 3.66 -2.48 -0.49
CA GLN A 32 4.64 -2.26 -1.57
C GLN A 32 5.09 -0.80 -1.62
N ILE A 33 4.16 0.14 -1.40
CA ILE A 33 4.45 1.57 -1.36
C ILE A 33 3.77 2.23 -0.16
N SER A 34 4.43 3.23 0.42
CA SER A 34 3.79 4.06 1.44
C SER A 34 2.81 5.06 0.80
N THR A 35 1.86 5.56 1.59
CA THR A 35 0.95 6.66 1.16
C THR A 35 1.71 7.90 0.67
N ASN A 36 2.88 8.18 1.26
CA ASN A 36 3.73 9.30 0.85
C ASN A 36 4.42 9.03 -0.50
N ALA A 37 4.89 7.79 -0.70
CA ALA A 37 5.47 7.37 -1.97
C ALA A 37 4.42 7.37 -3.10
N ALA A 38 3.21 6.87 -2.84
CA ALA A 38 2.10 6.91 -3.77
C ALA A 38 1.73 8.35 -4.18
N SER A 39 1.69 9.26 -3.20
CA SER A 39 1.39 10.67 -3.46
C SER A 39 2.36 11.31 -4.44
N LYS A 40 3.66 11.05 -4.27
CA LYS A 40 4.71 11.54 -5.18
C LYS A 40 4.69 10.83 -6.53
N LYS A 41 4.49 9.51 -6.55
CA LYS A 41 4.53 8.68 -7.77
C LYS A 41 3.39 9.00 -8.74
N TYR A 42 2.18 9.20 -8.21
CA TYR A 42 0.98 9.42 -9.02
C TYR A 42 0.58 10.91 -9.10
N ASP A 43 1.34 11.83 -8.49
CA ASP A 43 1.00 13.27 -8.36
C ASP A 43 -0.40 13.49 -7.76
N VAL A 44 -0.80 12.61 -6.83
CA VAL A 44 -2.10 12.66 -6.16
C VAL A 44 -1.92 13.15 -4.73
N PRO A 45 -2.72 14.13 -4.26
CA PRO A 45 -2.68 14.57 -2.88
C PRO A 45 -2.91 13.41 -1.90
N ARG A 46 -2.16 13.40 -0.78
CA ARG A 46 -2.32 12.38 0.27
C ARG A 46 -3.76 12.28 0.78
N THR A 47 -4.47 13.40 0.87
CA THR A 47 -5.88 13.43 1.28
C THR A 47 -6.78 12.65 0.32
N THR A 48 -6.53 12.75 -0.98
CA THR A 48 -7.23 11.99 -2.03
C THR A 48 -6.91 10.50 -1.94
N ILE A 49 -5.65 10.14 -1.68
CA ILE A 49 -5.25 8.74 -1.45
C ILE A 49 -5.93 8.18 -0.19
N THR A 50 -5.96 8.93 0.91
CA THR A 50 -6.69 8.54 2.13
C THR A 50 -8.18 8.34 1.86
N TYR A 51 -8.78 9.21 1.04
CA TYR A 51 -10.16 9.03 0.61
C TYR A 51 -10.36 7.75 -0.21
N TRP A 52 -9.45 7.44 -1.14
CA TRP A 52 -9.49 6.21 -1.91
C TRP A 52 -9.34 4.97 -1.02
N LEU A 53 -8.42 5.00 -0.05
CA LEU A 53 -8.28 3.94 0.94
C LEU A 53 -9.60 3.73 1.68
N LYS A 54 -10.22 4.77 2.24
CA LYS A 54 -11.51 4.63 2.93
C LYS A 54 -12.64 4.09 2.05
N LYS A 55 -12.65 4.46 0.77
CA LYS A 55 -13.75 4.15 -0.15
C LYS A 55 -13.60 2.80 -0.85
N TYR A 56 -12.38 2.38 -1.13
CA TYR A 56 -12.08 1.22 -1.96
C TYR A 56 -11.31 0.12 -1.22
N SER A 57 -10.86 0.34 0.02
CA SER A 57 -10.35 -0.76 0.84
C SER A 57 -11.50 -1.71 1.18
N THR A 58 -11.27 -3.00 1.02
CA THR A 58 -12.21 -4.02 1.52
C THR A 58 -12.15 -4.11 3.05
N LEU A 59 -13.25 -4.56 3.68
CA LEU A 59 -13.31 -4.75 5.15
C LEU A 59 -12.22 -5.70 5.65
N VAL A 60 -11.90 -6.74 4.85
CA VAL A 60 -10.79 -7.66 5.12
C VAL A 60 -9.46 -6.91 5.14
N GLN A 61 -9.16 -6.09 4.13
CA GLN A 61 -7.93 -5.28 4.06
C GLN A 61 -7.84 -4.22 5.17
N GLN A 62 -8.97 -3.68 5.65
CA GLN A 62 -8.99 -2.80 6.82
C GLN A 62 -8.65 -3.54 8.12
N ASN A 63 -9.15 -4.77 8.26
CA ASN A 63 -8.85 -5.66 9.39
C ASN A 63 -7.49 -6.37 9.27
N THR A 64 -6.86 -6.35 8.09
CA THR A 64 -5.48 -6.85 7.90
C THR A 64 -4.43 -5.83 8.31
N GLY A 65 -4.83 -4.74 8.99
CA GLY A 65 -3.91 -3.88 9.73
C GLY A 65 -3.33 -4.60 10.95
N MET A 66 -2.74 -5.79 10.76
CA MET A 66 -1.81 -6.34 11.72
C MET A 66 -0.59 -5.43 11.75
N SER A 67 -0.07 -5.15 12.94
CA SER A 67 1.21 -4.49 13.05
C SER A 67 2.25 -5.34 12.33
N LYS A 68 3.27 -4.72 11.73
CA LYS A 68 4.44 -5.46 11.22
C LYS A 68 5.01 -6.40 12.29
N GLN A 69 4.85 -6.05 13.57
CA GLN A 69 5.24 -6.88 14.71
C GLN A 69 4.39 -8.16 14.82
N ASP A 70 3.10 -8.08 14.54
CA ASP A 70 2.18 -9.23 14.58
C ASP A 70 2.45 -10.19 13.42
N GLU A 71 2.74 -9.64 12.23
CA GLU A 71 3.18 -10.44 11.08
C GLU A 71 4.51 -11.15 11.37
N ILE A 72 5.49 -10.43 11.92
CA ILE A 72 6.77 -11.01 12.33
C ILE A 72 6.57 -12.12 13.36
N LYS A 73 5.67 -11.93 14.33
CA LYS A 73 5.36 -12.93 15.34
C LYS A 73 4.77 -14.19 14.70
N LYS A 74 3.76 -14.04 13.84
CA LYS A 74 3.10 -15.17 13.15
C LYS A 74 4.05 -15.92 12.22
N LEU A 75 4.93 -15.21 11.51
CA LEU A 75 5.94 -15.84 10.67
C LEU A 75 6.95 -16.64 11.49
N LYS A 76 7.38 -16.13 12.65
CA LYS A 76 8.26 -16.85 13.57
C LYS A 76 7.61 -18.11 14.12
N GLU A 77 6.36 -18.01 14.59
CA GLU A 77 5.58 -19.18 15.06
C GLU A 77 5.47 -20.24 13.94
N ARG A 78 5.21 -19.81 12.70
CA ARG A 78 5.13 -20.73 11.57
C ARG A 78 6.48 -21.39 11.22
N ILE A 79 7.59 -20.66 11.35
CA ILE A 79 8.94 -21.23 11.17
C ILE A 79 9.20 -22.28 12.26
N GLU A 80 8.89 -21.97 13.52
CA GLU A 80 9.06 -22.90 14.64
C GLU A 80 8.24 -24.18 14.46
N GLU A 81 6.98 -24.08 14.02
CA GLU A 81 6.16 -25.24 13.67
C GLU A 81 6.77 -26.09 12.55
N LEU A 82 7.30 -25.46 11.50
CA LEU A 82 7.91 -26.15 10.37
C LEU A 82 9.23 -26.82 10.76
N GLU A 83 10.03 -26.16 11.58
CA GLU A 83 11.25 -26.73 12.17
C GLU A 83 10.93 -27.91 13.06
N PHE A 84 9.89 -27.81 13.90
CA PHE A 84 9.38 -28.92 14.69
C PHE A 84 9.02 -30.10 13.78
N VAL A 85 8.16 -29.92 12.78
CA VAL A 85 7.76 -31.01 11.87
C VAL A 85 8.97 -31.66 11.19
N LYS A 86 9.98 -30.87 10.77
CA LYS A 86 11.21 -31.39 10.16
C LYS A 86 12.06 -32.21 11.14
N VAL A 87 12.11 -31.83 12.42
CA VAL A 87 12.86 -32.55 13.46
C VAL A 87 12.18 -33.87 13.83
N TYR A 88 10.85 -33.92 13.83
CA TYR A 88 10.08 -35.10 14.25
C TYR A 88 9.68 -36.06 13.11
N PHE A 89 9.68 -35.59 11.86
CA PHE A 89 9.39 -36.41 10.67
C PHE A 89 10.47 -36.21 9.59
N PRO A 90 11.71 -36.69 9.82
CA PRO A 90 12.85 -36.39 8.95
C PRO A 90 12.79 -37.02 7.55
N GLU A 91 11.89 -37.97 7.28
CA GLU A 91 11.90 -38.79 6.05
C GLU A 91 10.79 -38.47 5.01
N ILE A 92 10.25 -37.25 4.99
CA ILE A 92 9.33 -36.80 3.92
C ILE A 92 10.01 -35.78 2.98
N GLY A 93 11.30 -36.00 2.68
CA GLY A 93 12.10 -35.19 1.77
C GLY A 93 12.98 -36.03 0.87
#